data_AF-A0A1E3ZFI8-F1
#
_entry.id   AF-A0A1E3ZFI8-F1
#
_cell.length_a   1.000
_cell.length_b   1.000
_cell.length_c   1.000
_cell.angle_alpha   90.00
_cell.angle_beta   90.00
_cell.angle_gamma   90.00
#
_symmetry.space_group_name_H-M   'P 1'
#
loop_
_entity.id
_entity.type
_entity.pdbx_description
1 polymer ?
#
loop_
_entity_poly.entity_id
_entity_poly.type
_entity_poly.pdbx_seq_one_letter_code
_entity_poly.pdbx_strand_id
1 'polypeptide(L)'
;MFKVPKNIDTAFRQFRLFTIVVILASFLLSAFSVFQAFQMVSRVQSKIYVLSSGKALEALAEERNENIPVEAKDHIATFHRLFFTLSPDDKGIKSRIGKALYLADASARNAYQDLSEKGFYTGIVSGNVSQEISVDSIAFSTVDYPYPFRCYATQHITRTTSTVTRSLITEGVLRNVARSENNPHGFLIEQWKTVDNRDVKVVNR
;
A
#
# COMPACT_ATOMS: atom_id res chain seq x y z
N MET A 1 57.20 -44.74 -68.77
CA MET A 1 56.14 -43.74 -69.07
C MET A 1 55.01 -43.95 -68.08
N PHE A 2 55.05 -43.25 -66.94
CA PHE A 2 54.05 -43.43 -65.88
C PHE A 2 52.76 -42.71 -66.28
N LYS A 3 51.68 -43.48 -66.44
CA LYS A 3 50.33 -42.97 -66.70
C LYS A 3 49.87 -42.21 -65.46
N VAL A 4 49.71 -40.90 -65.60
CA VAL A 4 49.07 -40.03 -64.59
C VAL A 4 47.65 -40.56 -64.34
N PRO A 5 47.27 -40.86 -63.08
CA PRO A 5 45.96 -41.42 -62.79
C PRO A 5 44.86 -40.38 -63.04
N LYS A 6 43.89 -40.74 -63.88
CA LYS A 6 42.67 -39.99 -64.26
C LYS A 6 41.72 -39.61 -63.11
N ASN A 7 42.13 -39.84 -61.86
CA ASN A 7 41.30 -39.66 -60.66
C ASN A 7 41.68 -38.44 -59.81
N ILE A 8 42.72 -37.69 -60.20
CA ILE A 8 43.12 -36.48 -59.48
C ILE A 8 42.06 -35.38 -59.67
N ASP A 9 41.54 -35.18 -60.88
CA ASP A 9 40.52 -34.16 -61.15
C ASP A 9 39.18 -34.40 -60.43
N THR A 10 38.73 -35.66 -60.35
CA THR A 10 37.53 -36.04 -59.59
C THR A 10 37.73 -35.89 -58.09
N ALA A 11 38.91 -36.25 -57.57
CA ALA A 11 39.27 -36.03 -56.17
C ALA A 11 39.35 -34.53 -55.84
N PHE A 12 39.93 -33.70 -56.72
CA PHE A 12 39.96 -32.24 -56.54
C PHE A 12 38.56 -31.63 -56.59
N ARG A 13 37.67 -32.13 -57.45
CA ARG A 13 36.27 -31.68 -57.52
C ARG A 13 35.49 -32.04 -56.26
N GLN A 14 35.69 -33.25 -55.72
CA GLN A 14 35.10 -33.68 -54.45
C GLN A 14 35.66 -32.88 -53.28
N PHE A 15 36.97 -32.62 -53.25
CA PHE A 15 37.60 -31.80 -52.24
C PHE A 15 37.06 -30.36 -52.27
N ARG A 16 36.90 -29.78 -53.47
CA ARG A 16 36.33 -28.43 -53.63
C ARG A 16 34.87 -28.38 -53.16
N LEU A 17 34.07 -29.38 -53.47
CA LEU A 17 32.69 -29.50 -52.98
C LEU A 17 32.67 -29.63 -51.45
N PHE A 18 33.53 -30.46 -50.88
CA PHE A 18 33.68 -30.63 -49.44
C PHE A 18 34.07 -29.32 -48.76
N THR A 19 35.06 -28.60 -49.30
CA THR A 19 35.46 -27.29 -48.78
C THR A 19 34.32 -26.28 -48.84
N ILE A 20 33.56 -26.24 -49.95
CA ILE A 20 32.38 -25.35 -50.08
C ILE A 20 31.31 -25.70 -49.04
N VAL A 21 31.04 -26.99 -48.83
CA VAL A 21 30.06 -27.45 -47.82
C VAL A 21 30.52 -27.09 -46.42
N VAL A 22 31.80 -27.25 -46.09
CA VAL A 22 32.36 -26.88 -44.78
C VAL A 22 32.33 -25.37 -44.57
N ILE A 23 32.63 -24.57 -45.60
CA ILE A 23 32.52 -23.10 -45.53
C ILE A 23 31.06 -22.69 -45.31
N LEU A 24 30.11 -23.31 -46.03
CA LEU A 24 28.68 -23.03 -45.84
C LEU A 24 28.19 -23.45 -44.45
N ALA A 25 28.59 -24.62 -43.98
CA ALA A 25 28.21 -25.13 -42.66
C ALA A 25 28.77 -24.25 -41.54
N SER A 26 30.04 -23.84 -41.64
CA SER A 26 30.64 -22.92 -40.67
C SER A 26 29.99 -21.53 -40.71
N PHE A 27 29.67 -21.02 -41.90
CA PHE A 27 28.93 -19.77 -42.05
C PHE A 27 27.54 -19.85 -41.40
N LEU A 28 26.76 -20.90 -41.68
CA LEU A 28 25.44 -21.12 -41.08
C LEU A 28 25.52 -21.28 -39.56
N LEU A 29 26.50 -22.02 -39.05
CA LEU A 29 26.70 -22.18 -37.61
C LEU A 29 27.03 -20.83 -36.96
N SER A 30 27.91 -20.03 -37.56
CA SER A 30 28.25 -18.70 -37.06
C SER A 30 27.05 -17.75 -37.06
N ALA A 31 26.26 -17.75 -38.14
CA ALA A 31 25.05 -16.94 -38.25
C ALA A 31 23.99 -17.37 -37.23
N PHE A 32 23.82 -18.67 -37.01
CA PHE A 32 22.92 -19.21 -35.98
C PHE A 32 23.39 -18.86 -34.58
N SER A 33 24.70 -18.98 -34.29
CA SER A 33 25.27 -18.58 -33.00
C SER A 33 25.09 -17.08 -32.74
N VAL A 34 25.28 -16.24 -33.75
CA VAL A 34 25.04 -14.79 -33.64
C VAL A 34 23.57 -14.49 -33.45
N PHE A 35 22.67 -15.16 -34.18
CA PHE A 35 21.22 -15.02 -34.00
C PHE A 35 20.77 -15.45 -32.60
N GLN A 36 21.27 -16.58 -32.10
CA GLN A 36 21.02 -17.07 -30.75
C GLN A 36 21.64 -16.14 -29.70
N ALA A 37 22.82 -15.57 -29.95
CA ALA A 37 23.44 -14.58 -29.09
C ALA A 37 22.62 -13.30 -29.04
N PHE A 38 22.09 -12.80 -30.16
CA PHE A 38 21.16 -11.68 -30.17
C PHE A 38 19.85 -12.01 -29.47
N GLN A 39 19.29 -13.21 -29.64
CA GLN A 39 18.10 -13.63 -28.92
C GLN A 39 18.36 -13.75 -27.41
N MET A 40 19.55 -14.23 -27.02
CA MET A 40 19.98 -14.31 -25.64
C MET A 40 20.25 -12.93 -25.05
N VAL A 41 20.90 -12.02 -25.78
CA VAL A 41 21.11 -10.63 -25.38
C VAL A 41 19.78 -9.90 -25.28
N SER A 42 18.81 -10.12 -26.16
CA SER A 42 17.46 -9.54 -26.02
C SER A 42 16.70 -10.12 -24.82
N ARG A 43 16.88 -11.42 -24.50
CA ARG A 43 16.31 -12.05 -23.29
C ARG A 43 17.03 -11.64 -22.00
N VAL A 44 18.32 -11.36 -22.07
CA VAL A 44 19.14 -10.91 -20.93
C VAL A 44 18.94 -9.41 -20.73
N GLN A 45 18.84 -8.61 -21.79
CA GLN A 45 18.46 -7.20 -21.73
C GLN A 45 17.01 -7.06 -21.28
N SER A 46 16.08 -7.97 -21.61
CA SER A 46 14.76 -7.95 -20.99
C SER A 46 14.81 -8.33 -19.51
N LYS A 47 15.68 -9.24 -19.08
CA LYS A 47 15.91 -9.54 -17.65
C LYS A 47 16.66 -8.43 -16.90
N ILE A 48 17.60 -7.74 -17.54
CA ILE A 48 18.33 -6.59 -17.00
C ILE A 48 17.45 -5.35 -17.06
N TYR A 49 16.56 -5.16 -18.04
CA TYR A 49 15.45 -4.20 -17.95
C TYR A 49 14.44 -4.62 -16.88
N VAL A 50 14.26 -5.90 -16.56
CA VAL A 50 13.36 -6.29 -15.44
C VAL A 50 14.05 -6.17 -14.06
N LEU A 51 15.39 -6.14 -14.01
CA LEU A 51 16.17 -5.88 -12.79
C LEU A 51 16.62 -4.41 -12.65
N SER A 52 16.66 -3.64 -13.75
CA SER A 52 17.01 -2.22 -13.82
C SER A 52 15.79 -1.33 -14.10
N SER A 53 14.66 -1.90 -14.46
CA SER A 53 13.42 -1.20 -14.81
C SER A 53 12.26 -1.97 -14.22
N GLY A 54 12.11 -1.82 -12.90
CA GLY A 54 10.78 -1.68 -12.34
C GLY A 54 9.83 -2.84 -12.65
N LYS A 55 9.07 -2.86 -13.73
CA LYS A 55 8.03 -3.82 -14.19
C LYS A 55 7.65 -5.10 -13.44
N ALA A 56 8.54 -5.93 -12.89
CA ALA A 56 8.10 -6.97 -11.94
C ALA A 56 7.89 -6.39 -10.53
N LEU A 57 8.79 -5.49 -10.13
CA LEU A 57 8.68 -4.59 -8.99
C LEU A 57 7.73 -3.41 -9.25
N GLU A 58 7.57 -2.89 -10.48
CA GLU A 58 6.57 -1.86 -10.81
C GLU A 58 5.18 -2.48 -10.94
N ALA A 59 4.96 -3.70 -11.43
CA ALA A 59 3.61 -4.28 -11.38
C ALA A 59 3.18 -4.51 -9.90
N LEU A 60 4.09 -5.00 -9.06
CA LEU A 60 3.87 -5.13 -7.62
C LEU A 60 3.86 -3.78 -6.88
N ALA A 61 4.60 -2.76 -7.36
CA ALA A 61 4.61 -1.43 -6.78
C ALA A 61 3.49 -0.54 -7.30
N GLU A 62 2.98 -0.73 -8.52
CA GLU A 62 1.78 -0.11 -9.10
C GLU A 62 0.56 -0.67 -8.36
N GLU A 63 0.42 -2.00 -8.23
CA GLU A 63 -0.62 -2.59 -7.37
C GLU A 63 -0.52 -2.11 -5.92
N ARG A 64 0.70 -1.97 -5.37
CA ARG A 64 0.88 -1.47 -4.01
C ARG A 64 0.58 0.02 -3.90
N ASN A 65 0.94 0.84 -4.88
CA ASN A 65 0.76 2.29 -4.86
C ASN A 65 -0.71 2.69 -5.14
N GLU A 66 -1.41 1.94 -5.99
CA GLU A 66 -2.87 2.10 -6.19
C GLU A 66 -3.67 1.81 -4.92
N ASN A 67 -3.19 0.89 -4.07
CA ASN A 67 -3.84 0.53 -2.82
C ASN A 67 -3.50 1.46 -1.63
N ILE A 68 -2.44 2.29 -1.71
CA ILE A 68 -2.05 3.19 -0.62
C ILE A 68 -3.21 4.10 -0.18
N PRO A 69 -3.95 4.78 -1.08
CA PRO A 69 -5.08 5.61 -0.68
C PRO A 69 -6.20 4.81 0.01
N VAL A 70 -6.41 3.56 -0.39
CA VAL A 70 -7.45 2.70 0.21
C VAL A 70 -7.02 2.24 1.60
N GLU A 71 -5.79 1.72 1.74
CA GLU A 71 -5.22 1.31 3.02
C GLU A 71 -5.13 2.50 3.98
N ALA A 72 -4.73 3.68 3.51
CA ALA A 72 -4.64 4.90 4.30
C ALA A 72 -6.03 5.35 4.80
N LYS A 73 -7.04 5.33 3.93
CA LYS A 73 -8.42 5.65 4.31
C LYS A 73 -8.97 4.67 5.33
N ASP A 74 -8.75 3.36 5.16
CA ASP A 74 -9.18 2.40 6.17
C ASP A 74 -8.40 2.54 7.48
N HIS A 75 -7.10 2.84 7.43
CA HIS A 75 -6.31 3.14 8.63
C HIS A 75 -6.90 4.32 9.42
N ILE A 76 -7.18 5.44 8.73
CA ILE A 76 -7.83 6.61 9.33
C ILE A 76 -9.20 6.24 9.89
N ALA A 77 -10.03 5.52 9.11
CA ALA A 77 -11.37 5.13 9.55
C ALA A 77 -11.33 4.21 10.77
N THR A 78 -10.40 3.25 10.80
CA THR A 78 -10.18 2.33 11.91
C THR A 78 -9.77 3.07 13.17
N PHE A 79 -8.84 4.01 13.07
CA PHE A 79 -8.50 4.89 14.19
C PHE A 79 -9.74 5.61 14.74
N HIS A 80 -10.54 6.25 13.88
CA HIS A 80 -11.74 6.99 14.31
C HIS A 80 -12.79 6.09 14.95
N ARG A 81 -13.06 4.91 14.38
CA ARG A 81 -13.96 3.90 14.96
C ARG A 81 -13.49 3.42 16.32
N LEU A 82 -12.18 3.20 16.49
CA LEU A 82 -11.63 2.78 17.78
C LEU A 82 -11.68 3.93 18.82
N PHE A 83 -11.40 5.16 18.41
CA PHE A 83 -11.31 6.30 19.31
C PHE A 83 -12.68 6.84 19.76
N PHE A 84 -13.68 6.85 18.87
CA PHE A 84 -14.97 7.50 19.11
C PHE A 84 -16.15 6.56 19.32
N THR A 85 -16.05 5.25 19.06
CA THR A 85 -17.10 4.31 19.48
C THR A 85 -16.94 3.99 20.96
N LEU A 86 -17.85 4.50 21.79
CA LEU A 86 -17.79 4.38 23.25
C LEU A 86 -19.08 3.75 23.76
N SER A 87 -18.95 2.65 24.49
CA SER A 87 -20.05 2.03 25.24
C SER A 87 -19.89 2.38 26.72
N PRO A 88 -20.95 2.35 27.54
CA PRO A 88 -20.88 2.66 28.98
C PRO A 88 -20.20 1.54 29.79
N ASP A 89 -19.00 1.14 29.39
CA ASP A 89 -18.14 0.15 30.04
C ASP A 89 -16.70 0.67 30.05
N ASP A 90 -16.17 0.97 31.25
CA ASP A 90 -14.83 1.51 31.45
C ASP A 90 -13.73 0.60 30.87
N LYS A 91 -13.86 -0.71 31.03
CA LYS A 91 -12.86 -1.66 30.51
C LYS A 91 -12.88 -1.70 28.98
N GLY A 92 -14.07 -1.75 28.39
CA GLY A 92 -14.27 -1.68 26.95
C GLY A 92 -13.71 -0.41 26.33
N ILE A 93 -13.97 0.76 26.95
CA ILE A 93 -13.43 2.05 26.51
C ILE A 93 -11.90 2.02 26.51
N LYS A 94 -11.28 1.66 27.63
CA LYS A 94 -9.81 1.62 27.77
C LYS A 94 -9.16 0.69 26.75
N SER A 95 -9.73 -0.50 26.56
CA SER A 95 -9.24 -1.47 25.58
C SER A 95 -9.31 -0.93 24.15
N ARG A 96 -10.42 -0.33 23.76
CA ARG A 96 -10.61 0.20 22.41
C ARG A 96 -9.71 1.39 22.11
N ILE A 97 -9.60 2.32 23.08
CA ILE A 97 -8.68 3.45 22.95
C ILE A 97 -7.23 2.99 22.92
N GLY A 98 -6.85 1.99 23.73
CA GLY A 98 -5.52 1.39 23.67
C GLY A 98 -5.16 0.93 22.26
N LYS A 99 -6.11 0.30 21.54
CA LYS A 99 -5.92 -0.08 20.12
C LYS A 99 -5.83 1.13 19.20
N ALA A 100 -6.65 2.17 19.41
CA ALA A 100 -6.57 3.41 18.63
C ALA A 100 -5.17 4.06 18.75
N LEU A 101 -4.59 4.05 19.96
CA LEU A 101 -3.29 4.65 20.25
C LEU A 101 -2.11 3.88 19.65
N TYR A 102 -2.31 2.69 19.07
CA TYR A 102 -1.29 2.03 18.23
C TYR A 102 -1.19 2.61 16.82
N LEU A 103 -2.23 3.34 16.39
CA LEU A 103 -2.36 3.88 15.04
C LEU A 103 -2.00 5.36 14.95
N ALA A 104 -1.74 6.02 16.09
CA ALA A 104 -1.48 7.45 16.15
C ALA A 104 -0.33 7.79 17.12
N ASP A 105 0.24 8.98 16.93
CA ASP A 105 1.32 9.51 17.76
C ASP A 105 0.85 10.11 19.09
N ALA A 106 1.71 10.92 19.71
CA ALA A 106 1.40 11.60 20.95
C ALA A 106 0.19 12.56 20.86
N SER A 107 -0.16 13.09 19.69
CA SER A 107 -1.28 14.02 19.54
C SER A 107 -2.62 13.37 19.94
N ALA A 108 -2.87 12.14 19.50
CA ALA A 108 -4.05 11.38 19.91
C ALA A 108 -4.02 10.98 21.39
N ARG A 109 -2.82 10.67 21.92
CA ARG A 109 -2.63 10.35 23.34
C ARG A 109 -2.95 11.56 24.22
N ASN A 110 -2.50 12.75 23.84
CA ASN A 110 -2.76 13.98 24.56
C ASN A 110 -4.26 14.29 24.55
N ALA A 111 -4.94 14.16 23.41
CA ALA A 111 -6.38 14.34 23.34
C ALA A 111 -7.16 13.36 24.23
N TYR A 112 -6.72 12.09 24.31
CA TYR A 112 -7.29 11.12 25.24
C TYR A 112 -7.07 11.55 26.70
N GLN A 113 -5.87 11.99 27.05
CA GLN A 113 -5.55 12.46 28.41
C GLN A 113 -6.39 13.67 28.79
N ASP A 114 -6.49 14.68 27.91
CA ASP A 114 -7.30 15.88 28.12
C ASP A 114 -8.78 15.53 28.36
N LEU A 115 -9.33 14.58 27.60
CA LEU A 115 -10.71 14.12 27.79
C LEU A 115 -10.87 13.35 29.11
N SER A 116 -9.87 12.55 29.47
CA SER A 116 -9.85 11.82 30.74
C SER A 116 -9.82 12.75 31.94
N GLU A 117 -8.95 13.77 31.92
CA GLU A 117 -8.83 14.78 32.97
C GLU A 117 -10.10 15.62 33.13
N LYS A 118 -10.81 15.89 32.02
CA LYS A 118 -12.12 16.56 32.03
C LYS A 118 -13.27 15.64 32.49
N GLY A 119 -12.98 14.38 32.86
CA GLY A 119 -13.98 13.42 33.31
C GLY A 119 -14.93 12.93 32.22
N PHE A 120 -14.58 13.09 30.94
CA PHE A 120 -15.46 12.75 29.81
C PHE A 120 -15.87 11.27 29.83
N TYR A 121 -14.90 10.36 29.95
CA TYR A 121 -15.16 8.92 29.95
C TYR A 121 -15.93 8.46 31.19
N THR A 122 -15.64 9.05 32.35
CA THR A 122 -16.42 8.83 33.57
C THR A 122 -17.86 9.26 33.37
N GLY A 123 -18.10 10.41 32.72
CA GLY A 123 -19.43 10.89 32.38
C GLY A 123 -20.19 10.00 31.39
N ILE A 124 -19.49 9.37 30.44
CA ILE A 124 -20.09 8.36 29.54
C ILE A 124 -20.60 7.15 30.34
N VAL A 125 -19.78 6.63 31.25
CA VAL A 125 -20.14 5.46 32.07
C VAL A 125 -21.25 5.80 33.07
N SER A 126 -21.09 6.87 33.86
CA SER A 126 -22.07 7.25 34.88
C SER A 126 -23.39 7.73 34.29
N GLY A 127 -23.35 8.33 33.09
CA GLY A 127 -24.52 8.79 32.36
C GLY A 127 -25.20 7.72 31.51
N ASN A 128 -24.71 6.47 31.54
CA ASN A 128 -25.18 5.38 30.69
C ASN A 128 -25.31 5.79 29.21
N VAL A 129 -24.29 6.49 28.72
CA VAL A 129 -24.25 7.04 27.36
C VAL A 129 -23.58 6.04 26.43
N SER A 130 -24.16 5.82 25.25
CA SER A 130 -23.48 5.16 24.15
C SER A 130 -23.19 6.16 23.04
N GLN A 131 -22.02 6.04 22.42
CA GLN A 131 -21.59 6.84 21.29
C GLN A 131 -21.12 5.92 20.17
N GLU A 132 -21.65 6.13 18.99
CA GLU A 132 -21.22 5.46 17.76
C GLU A 132 -20.75 6.51 16.76
N ILE A 133 -19.81 6.12 15.90
CA ILE A 133 -19.27 6.99 14.85
C ILE A 133 -19.43 6.31 13.50
N SER A 134 -19.90 7.08 12.53
CA SER A 134 -19.92 6.73 11.11
C SER A 134 -18.94 7.64 10.39
N VAL A 135 -17.97 7.04 9.70
CA VAL A 135 -17.01 7.79 8.88
C VAL A 135 -17.66 8.01 7.51
N ASP A 136 -17.98 9.26 7.20
CA ASP A 136 -18.76 9.63 6.02
C ASP A 136 -17.85 9.75 4.79
N SER A 137 -16.73 10.46 4.93
CA SER A 137 -15.74 10.59 3.87
C SER A 137 -14.36 10.97 4.41
N ILE A 138 -13.32 10.66 3.63
CA ILE A 138 -11.93 10.99 3.97
C ILE A 138 -11.28 11.64 2.76
N ALA A 139 -10.92 12.91 2.90
CA ALA A 139 -10.05 13.60 1.96
C ALA A 139 -8.60 13.24 2.31
N PHE A 140 -7.87 12.68 1.36
CA PHE A 140 -6.51 12.21 1.53
C PHE A 140 -5.70 12.59 0.30
N SER A 141 -4.52 13.20 0.50
CA SER A 141 -3.60 13.57 -0.58
C SER A 141 -2.34 12.72 -0.51
N THR A 142 -1.96 12.11 -1.64
CA THR A 142 -0.69 11.40 -1.82
C THR A 142 0.42 12.29 -2.39
N VAL A 143 0.12 13.56 -2.69
CA VAL A 143 1.05 14.47 -3.37
C VAL A 143 2.15 14.96 -2.42
N ASP A 144 1.76 15.31 -1.19
CA ASP A 144 2.64 15.91 -0.20
C ASP A 144 2.94 14.89 0.91
N TYR A 145 4.20 14.74 1.29
CA TYR A 145 4.62 13.87 2.40
C TYR A 145 5.16 14.69 3.57
N PRO A 146 4.76 14.43 4.84
CA PRO A 146 3.77 13.44 5.29
C PRO A 146 2.36 13.69 4.73
N TYR A 147 1.60 12.61 4.46
CA TYR A 147 0.36 12.66 3.68
C TYR A 147 -0.79 13.33 4.46
N PRO A 148 -1.25 14.53 4.05
CA PRO A 148 -2.30 15.22 4.78
C PRO A 148 -3.65 14.54 4.56
N PHE A 149 -4.47 14.52 5.62
CA PHE A 149 -5.83 14.03 5.55
C PHE A 149 -6.81 14.91 6.32
N ARG A 150 -8.08 14.85 5.90
CA ARG A 150 -9.23 15.35 6.64
C ARG A 150 -10.33 14.30 6.65
N CYS A 151 -10.78 13.95 7.84
CA CYS A 151 -11.85 12.97 8.07
C CYS A 151 -13.15 13.70 8.41
N TYR A 152 -14.21 13.35 7.71
CA TYR A 152 -15.57 13.81 7.96
C TYR A 152 -16.37 12.63 8.50
N ALA A 153 -16.96 12.81 9.68
CA ALA A 153 -17.70 11.76 10.36
C ALA A 153 -18.92 12.32 11.09
N THR A 154 -19.87 11.43 11.34
CA THR A 154 -21.08 11.70 12.10
C THR A 154 -21.07 10.85 13.37
N GLN A 155 -21.33 11.46 14.52
CA GLN A 155 -21.45 10.75 15.79
C GLN A 155 -22.90 10.68 16.22
N HIS A 156 -23.34 9.51 16.67
CA HIS A 156 -24.64 9.30 17.30
C HIS A 156 -24.43 9.02 18.79
N ILE A 157 -24.88 9.95 19.62
CA ILE A 157 -24.77 9.88 21.07
C ILE A 157 -26.16 9.58 21.62
N THR A 158 -26.36 8.37 22.13
CA THR A 158 -27.62 7.94 22.74
C THR A 158 -27.50 8.03 24.25
N ARG A 159 -28.36 8.84 24.85
CA ARG A 159 -28.57 8.94 26.29
C ARG A 159 -29.93 8.34 26.63
N THR A 160 -30.22 8.16 27.92
CA THR A 160 -31.51 7.64 28.38
C THR A 160 -32.70 8.47 27.88
N THR A 161 -32.55 9.79 27.78
CA THR A 161 -33.64 10.73 27.48
C THR A 161 -33.59 11.31 26.07
N SER A 162 -32.47 11.17 25.35
CA SER A 162 -32.28 11.85 24.07
C SER A 162 -31.20 11.18 23.23
N THR A 163 -31.34 11.27 21.91
CA THR A 163 -30.31 10.97 20.94
C THR A 163 -29.81 12.26 20.29
N VAL A 164 -28.51 12.51 20.39
CA VAL A 164 -27.82 13.67 19.78
C VAL A 164 -27.00 13.18 18.60
N THR A 165 -27.11 13.85 17.46
CA THR A 165 -26.25 13.66 16.29
C THR A 165 -25.26 14.80 16.21
N ARG A 166 -23.96 14.50 16.14
CA ARG A 166 -22.88 15.49 15.99
C ARG A 166 -22.17 15.33 14.66
N SER A 167 -21.77 16.46 14.08
CA SER A 167 -20.78 16.47 13.01
C SER A 167 -19.39 16.54 13.63
N LEU A 168 -18.50 15.67 13.17
CA LEU A 168 -17.09 15.62 13.57
C LEU A 168 -16.22 15.81 12.32
N ILE A 169 -15.32 16.79 12.38
CA ILE A 169 -14.26 16.99 11.40
C ILE A 169 -12.93 16.92 12.12
N THR A 170 -12.03 16.07 11.65
CA THR A 170 -10.67 15.96 12.16
C THR A 170 -9.67 16.09 11.02
N GLU A 171 -8.46 16.53 11.35
CA GLU A 171 -7.36 16.59 10.39
C GLU A 171 -6.05 16.14 11.03
N GLY A 172 -5.09 15.79 10.18
CA GLY A 172 -3.76 15.40 10.58
C GLY A 172 -2.94 15.00 9.36
N VAL A 173 -1.81 14.36 9.61
CA VAL A 173 -0.94 13.81 8.56
C VAL A 173 -0.68 12.34 8.81
N LEU A 174 -0.42 11.58 7.75
CA LEU A 174 -0.05 10.17 7.81
C LEU A 174 1.42 10.01 7.42
N ARG A 175 2.17 9.32 8.27
CA ARG A 175 3.57 8.95 8.03
C ARG A 175 3.71 7.43 7.95
N ASN A 176 4.65 6.95 7.14
CA ASN A 176 4.92 5.52 7.06
C ASN A 176 5.73 5.03 8.27
N VAL A 177 5.38 3.85 8.77
CA VAL A 177 6.08 3.13 9.84
C VAL A 177 6.18 1.63 9.51
N ALA A 178 7.03 0.92 10.24
CA ALA A 178 7.11 -0.53 10.11
C ALA A 178 5.75 -1.17 10.47
N ARG A 179 5.31 -2.12 9.65
CA ARG A 179 4.09 -2.90 9.91
C ARG A 179 4.29 -3.77 11.15
N SER A 180 3.22 -3.96 11.90
CA SER A 180 3.17 -4.86 13.06
C SER A 180 1.79 -5.50 13.15
N GLU A 181 1.62 -6.48 14.04
CA GLU A 181 0.31 -7.12 14.27
C GLU A 181 -0.77 -6.10 14.69
N ASN A 182 -0.38 -5.07 15.44
CA ASN A 182 -1.29 -4.00 15.89
C ASN A 182 -1.48 -2.90 14.84
N ASN A 183 -0.60 -2.81 13.85
CA ASN A 183 -0.65 -1.81 12.78
C ASN A 183 -0.26 -2.47 11.44
N PRO A 184 -1.18 -3.24 10.85
CA PRO A 184 -0.92 -3.99 9.62
C PRO A 184 -0.75 -3.08 8.40
N HIS A 185 -1.34 -1.88 8.42
CA HIS A 185 -1.24 -0.93 7.31
C HIS A 185 0.17 -0.29 7.26
N GLY A 186 0.81 -0.07 8.41
CA GLY A 186 2.13 0.56 8.47
C GLY A 186 2.06 2.07 8.29
N PHE A 187 0.96 2.70 8.71
CA PHE A 187 0.82 4.14 8.79
C PHE A 187 0.76 4.60 10.24
N LEU A 188 1.18 5.83 10.51
CA LEU A 188 1.03 6.48 11.80
C LEU A 188 0.38 7.84 11.58
N ILE A 189 -0.75 8.06 12.24
CA ILE A 189 -1.41 9.36 12.29
C ILE A 189 -0.60 10.29 13.19
N GLU A 190 -0.23 11.45 12.67
CA GLU A 190 0.52 12.49 13.38
C GLU A 190 -0.21 13.83 13.32
N GLN A 191 0.10 14.70 14.28
CA GLN A 191 -0.47 16.05 14.38
C GLN A 191 -2.01 16.06 14.30
N TRP A 192 -2.64 15.03 14.85
CA TRP A 192 -4.08 14.86 14.81
C TRP A 192 -4.78 15.86 15.71
N LYS A 193 -5.83 16.49 15.18
CA LYS A 193 -6.67 17.43 15.91
C LYS A 193 -8.11 17.44 15.41
N THR A 194 -9.02 17.81 16.30
CA THR A 194 -10.43 18.06 15.96
C THR A 194 -10.59 19.49 15.46
N VAL A 195 -11.17 19.63 14.27
CA VAL A 195 -11.45 20.92 13.61
C VAL A 195 -12.88 21.39 13.91
N ASP A 196 -13.83 20.47 13.86
CA ASP A 196 -15.24 20.73 14.20
C ASP A 196 -15.81 19.56 14.99
N ASN A 197 -16.63 19.87 15.99
CA ASN A 197 -17.35 18.88 16.79
C ASN A 197 -18.60 19.54 17.39
N ARG A 198 -19.68 19.56 16.61
CA ARG A 198 -20.89 20.31 16.94
C ARG A 198 -22.15 19.49 16.80
N ASP A 199 -23.15 19.80 17.62
CA ASP A 199 -24.47 19.18 17.58
C ASP A 199 -25.22 19.64 16.31
N VAL A 200 -25.72 18.68 15.55
CA VAL A 200 -26.49 18.92 14.31
C VAL A 200 -27.97 18.67 14.55
N LYS A 201 -28.31 17.67 15.37
CA LYS A 201 -29.69 17.30 15.64
C LYS A 201 -29.82 16.71 17.05
N VAL A 202 -30.89 17.08 17.74
CA VAL A 202 -31.27 16.49 19.03
C VAL A 202 -32.69 15.94 18.90
N VAL A 203 -32.87 14.68 19.29
CA VAL A 203 -34.17 14.01 19.32
C VAL A 203 -34.40 13.53 20.75
N ASN A 204 -35.43 14.04 21.40
CA ASN A 204 -35.83 13.55 22.72
C ASN A 204 -36.64 12.26 22.55
N ARG A 205 -36.47 11.33 23.49
CA ARG A 205 -37.19 10.05 23.49
C ARG A 205 -38.50 10.17 24.28
#